data_AF-A0A8U8BAC9-F1
#
_entry.id   AF-A0A8U8BAC9-F1
#
_cell.length_a   1.000
_cell.length_b   1.000
_cell.length_c   1.000
_cell.angle_alpha   90.00
_cell.angle_beta   90.00
_cell.angle_gamma   90.00
#
_symmetry.space_group_name_H-M   'P 1'
#
loop_
_entity.id
_entity.type
_entity.pdbx_description
1 polymer ?
#
loop_
_entity_poly.entity_id
_entity_poly.type
_entity_poly.pdbx_seq_one_letter_code
_entity_poly.pdbx_strand_id
1 'polypeptide(L)' 'MITHRYVYDLFPGTFQTVELVAENPGTWLLHCHVADHIHAGMETTYTINKSGAVSETS' A
#
# COMPACT_ATOMS: atom_id res chain seq x y z
N MET A 1 16.38 -2.65 -12.78
CA MET A 1 15.83 -3.86 -12.14
C MET A 1 14.85 -3.40 -11.08
N ILE A 2 13.56 -3.41 -11.37
CA ILE A 2 12.52 -3.14 -10.37
C ILE A 2 12.29 -4.47 -9.66
N THR A 3 12.82 -4.62 -8.45
CA THR A 3 12.59 -5.81 -7.62
C THR A 3 11.12 -5.83 -7.21
N HIS A 4 10.38 -6.87 -7.61
CA HIS A 4 9.01 -7.16 -7.14
C HIS A 4 9.03 -7.57 -5.66
N ARG A 5 9.33 -6.64 -4.76
CA ARG A 5 9.29 -6.88 -3.32
C ARG A 5 8.19 -6.02 -2.71
N TYR A 6 7.20 -6.67 -2.13
CA TYR A 6 6.00 -6.04 -1.56
C TYR A 6 6.16 -5.59 -0.09
N VAL A 7 7.33 -5.84 0.51
CA VAL A 7 7.65 -5.49 1.90
C VAL A 7 9.00 -4.77 1.94
N TYR A 8 9.02 -3.57 2.51
CA TYR A 8 10.23 -2.77 2.66
C TYR A 8 10.48 -2.47 4.14
N ASP A 9 11.69 -2.76 4.60
CA ASP A 9 12.13 -2.43 5.95
C ASP A 9 12.50 -0.95 6.04
N LEU A 10 11.78 -0.22 6.89
CA LEU A 10 12.04 1.19 7.18
C LEU A 10 12.63 1.31 8.58
N PHE A 11 13.85 1.85 8.66
CA PHE A 11 14.51 2.15 9.94
C PHE A 11 14.17 3.58 10.40
N PRO A 12 14.21 3.86 11.72
CA PRO A 12 13.96 5.21 12.24
C PRO A 12 14.82 6.27 11.55
N GLY A 13 14.19 7.33 11.03
CA GLY A 13 14.86 8.42 10.32
C GLY A 13 15.14 8.16 8.84
N THR A 14 14.69 7.03 8.29
CA THR A 14 14.81 6.72 6.85
C THR A 14 13.50 6.95 6.11
N PHE A 15 13.61 7.29 4.82
CA PHE A 15 12.49 7.42 3.90
C PHE A 15 12.80 6.60 2.64
N GLN A 16 11.77 5.98 2.06
CA GLN A 16 11.87 5.27 0.80
C GLN A 16 10.73 5.72 -0.12
N THR A 17 11.04 5.86 -1.40
CA THR A 17 10.06 6.13 -2.45
C THR A 17 9.87 4.86 -3.25
N VAL A 18 8.62 4.39 -3.37
CA VAL A 18 8.27 3.19 -4.13
C VAL A 18 7.42 3.56 -5.34
N GLU A 19 7.68 2.90 -6.46
CA GLU A 19 6.83 2.97 -7.65
C GLU A 19 5.99 1.69 -7.75
N LEU A 20 4.67 1.85 -7.85
CA LEU A 20 3.72 0.74 -7.90
C LEU A 20 3.07 0.66 -9.28
N VAL A 21 3.05 -0.53 -9.88
CA VAL A 21 2.20 -0.82 -11.05
C VAL A 21 0.89 -1.43 -10.56
N ALA A 22 -0.18 -0.64 -10.60
CA ALA A 22 -1.49 -1.01 -10.08
C ALA A 22 -2.33 -1.81 -11.10
N GLU A 23 -1.95 -3.05 -11.37
CA GLU A 23 -2.61 -3.89 -12.42
C GLU A 23 -3.94 -4.50 -11.94
N ASN A 24 -4.08 -4.72 -10.64
CA ASN A 24 -5.21 -5.45 -10.06
C ASN A 24 -6.13 -4.50 -9.26
N PRO A 25 -7.29 -4.12 -9.79
CA PRO A 25 -8.23 -3.24 -9.13
C PRO A 25 -8.90 -3.93 -7.95
N GLY A 26 -9.09 -3.20 -6.86
CA GLY A 26 -9.58 -3.71 -5.59
C GLY A 26 -9.04 -2.91 -4.41
N THR A 27 -9.50 -3.26 -3.21
CA THR A 27 -8.97 -2.71 -1.95
C THR A 27 -7.89 -3.65 -1.42
N TRP A 28 -6.71 -3.08 -1.19
CA TRP A 28 -5.52 -3.80 -0.77
C TRP A 28 -5.10 -3.31 0.62
N LEU A 29 -4.63 -4.25 1.45
CA LEU A 29 -4.12 -3.95 2.79
C LEU A 29 -2.65 -3.52 2.69
N LEU A 30 -2.35 -2.34 3.21
CA LEU A 30 -1.00 -1.85 3.49
C LEU A 30 -0.79 -1.89 5.00
N HIS A 31 0.14 -2.73 5.47
CA HIS A 31 0.41 -2.86 6.90
C HIS A 31 1.91 -2.97 7.17
N CYS A 32 2.30 -2.75 8.42
CA CYS A 32 3.67 -3.00 8.86
C CYS A 32 3.94 -4.50 8.97
N HIS A 33 5.09 -4.98 8.52
CA HIS A 33 5.45 -6.41 8.68
C HIS A 33 5.60 -6.84 10.16
N VAL A 34 5.85 -5.89 11.07
CA VAL A 34 6.04 -6.16 12.51
C VAL A 34 4.68 -6.32 13.19
N ALA A 35 4.39 -7.53 13.69
CA ALA A 35 3.09 -7.87 14.28
C ALA A 35 2.67 -6.96 15.44
N ASP A 36 3.61 -6.54 16.30
CA ASP A 36 3.32 -5.62 17.41
C ASP A 36 2.81 -4.25 16.91
N HIS A 37 3.32 -3.79 15.77
CA HIS A 37 2.86 -2.53 15.18
C HIS A 37 1.50 -2.69 14.50
N ILE A 38 1.20 -3.85 13.91
CA ILE A 38 -0.14 -4.16 13.38
C ILE A 38 -1.17 -4.11 14.53
N HIS A 39 -0.89 -4.79 15.66
CA HIS A 39 -1.76 -4.76 16.83
C HIS A 39 -1.91 -3.36 17.42
N ALA A 40 -0.89 -2.50 17.28
CA ALA A 40 -0.94 -1.09 17.65
C ALA A 40 -1.67 -0.20 16.60
N GLY A 41 -2.13 -0.75 15.47
CA GLY A 41 -2.92 -0.07 14.45
C GLY A 41 -2.13 0.47 13.25
N MET A 42 -0.88 0.01 13.02
CA MET A 42 -0.08 0.38 11.85
C MET A 42 -0.49 -0.41 10.60
N GLU A 43 -1.74 -0.22 10.22
CA GLU A 43 -2.37 -0.79 9.04
C GLU A 43 -3.33 0.21 8.42
N THR A 44 -3.46 0.16 7.10
CA THR A 44 -4.38 0.97 6.33
C THR A 44 -4.70 0.27 5.03
N THR A 45 -5.75 0.70 4.34
CA THR A 45 -6.12 0.13 3.05
C THR A 45 -6.01 1.18 1.96
N TYR A 46 -5.58 0.76 0.77
CA TYR A 46 -5.61 1.60 -0.43
C TYR A 46 -6.47 0.92 -1.50
N THR A 47 -7.21 1.72 -2.26
CA THR A 47 -8.11 1.22 -3.30
C THR A 47 -7.59 1.58 -4.68
N ILE A 48 -7.38 0.57 -5.51
CA ILE A 48 -7.08 0.73 -6.93
C ILE A 48 -8.41 0.72 -7.69
N ASN A 49 -8.78 1.87 -8.24
CA ASN A 49 -9.95 1.99 -9.10
C ASN A 49 -9.59 1.62 -10.54
N LYS A 50 -10.48 0.91 -11.24
CA LYS A 50 -10.37 0.77 -12.70
C LYS A 50 -10.56 2.14 -13.34
N SER A 51 -9.70 2.51 -14.28
CA SER A 51 -9.90 3.69 -15.12
C SER A 51 -11.22 3.54 -15.89
N GLY A 52 -12.25 4.22 -15.40
CA GLY A 52 -13.64 4.11 -15.86
C GLY A 52 -14.69 4.29 -14.77
N ALA A 53 -14.32 4.17 -13.48
CA ALA A 53 -15.21 4.49 -12.36
C ALA A 53 -14.90 5.90 -11.83
N VAL A 54 -15.29 6.93 -12.58
CA VAL A 54 -15.53 8.26 -12.01
C VAL A 54 -16.68 8.08 -11.03
N SER A 55 -16.42 8.29 -9.75
CA SER A 55 -17.46 8.37 -8.74
C SER A 55 -18.29 9.64 -8.96
N GLU A 56 -19.19 9.62 -9.95
CA GLU A 56 -20.44 10.36 -9.84
C GLU A 56 -21.21 9.74 -8.67
N THR A 57 -21.08 10.36 -7.50
CA THR A 57 -22.06 10.16 -6.43
C THR A 57 -22.66 11.52 -6.17
N SER A 58 -23.97 11.56 -6.38
CA SER A 58 -24.90 12.69 -6.31
C SER A 58 -24.82 13.52 -5.03
#